data_AF-A0A241WKE0-F1
#
_entry.id   AF-A0A241WKE0-F1
#
_cell.length_a   1.000
_cell.length_b   1.000
_cell.length_c   1.000
_cell.angle_alpha   90.00
_cell.angle_beta   90.00
_cell.angle_gamma   90.00
#
_symmetry.space_group_name_H-M   'P 1'
#
loop_
_entity.id
_entity.type
_entity.pdbx_description
1 polymer ?
#
loop_
_entity_poly.entity_id
_entity_poly.type
_entity_poly.pdbx_seq_one_letter_code
_entity_poly.pdbx_strand_id
1 'polypeptide(L)'
;MEIKKFIDKVPGGMMLIPLLLGATIHTFAPDTAEYFGSFTKGIITGAVPILGVWTFCLGASINVRATGTVVRKAGAVIGAKLLVAWILALILGSLMQPNEMLSMPLFAGFSILAIVVAFDMTNAGLYSSLTSQYGTKEEAAAGALIGIESGPLFTMLILGSAGVASFHPAALVGVVLPFLFGFLLGNLDEKMRDFFAPAAKVMIPFFGFALGNSINFSLILETGLPGIILGVTVVLVSAIFLIPADIFLAKGNGTAGIAASSTAGSAAATPMLIAQVAPQFEAVAPAATILIATCVVISAIMVPILTSIWAKKFAHKVDHFRAKKVLQVDCPEVSET
;
A
#
# COMPACT_ATOMS: atom_id res chain seq x y z
N MET A 1 13.12 21.62 20.32
CA MET A 1 12.09 21.42 19.28
C MET A 1 11.80 19.92 19.17
N GLU A 2 10.53 19.49 19.15
CA GLU A 2 10.14 18.07 19.04
C GLU A 2 9.61 17.74 17.62
N ILE A 3 10.43 17.91 16.58
CA ILE A 3 10.02 17.77 15.17
C ILE A 3 9.46 16.37 14.89
N LYS A 4 10.18 15.32 15.31
CA LYS A 4 9.75 13.94 15.10
C LYS A 4 8.37 13.66 15.72
N LYS A 5 8.15 14.15 16.94
CA LYS A 5 6.86 13.99 17.65
C LYS A 5 5.72 14.70 16.93
N PHE A 6 5.98 15.84 16.29
CA PHE A 6 5.00 16.51 15.44
C PHE A 6 4.66 15.67 14.20
N ILE A 7 5.68 15.16 13.51
CA ILE A 7 5.49 14.31 12.33
C ILE A 7 4.71 13.04 12.67
N ASP A 8 5.04 12.38 13.78
CA ASP A 8 4.38 11.15 14.23
C ASP A 8 2.89 11.34 14.59
N LYS A 9 2.44 12.59 14.86
CA LYS A 9 1.02 12.89 15.12
C LYS A 9 0.17 12.92 13.85
N VAL A 10 0.79 13.13 12.68
CA VAL A 10 0.08 13.18 11.41
C VAL A 10 0.07 11.77 10.81
N PRO A 11 -1.10 11.17 10.53
CA PRO A 11 -1.19 9.88 9.84
C PRO A 11 -0.49 9.96 8.48
N GLY A 12 0.51 9.09 8.26
CA GLY A 12 1.37 9.15 7.06
C GLY A 12 2.34 10.33 7.02
N GLY A 13 2.49 11.09 8.12
CA GLY A 13 3.28 12.32 8.20
C GLY A 13 4.75 12.16 7.81
N MET A 14 5.34 11.00 8.10
CA MET A 14 6.72 10.66 7.69
C MET A 14 6.93 10.68 6.17
N MET A 15 5.86 10.55 5.39
CA MET A 15 5.89 10.67 3.93
C MET A 15 5.25 11.98 3.45
N LEU A 16 4.07 12.32 3.97
CA LEU A 16 3.28 13.47 3.51
C LEU A 16 4.00 14.80 3.73
N ILE A 17 4.59 15.01 4.91
CA ILE A 17 5.23 16.28 5.24
C ILE A 17 6.43 16.52 4.31
N PRO A 18 7.38 15.56 4.14
CA PRO A 18 8.46 15.70 3.17
C PRO A 18 7.96 15.89 1.72
N LEU A 19 6.88 15.21 1.32
CA LEU A 19 6.27 15.38 0.00
C LEU A 19 5.76 16.79 -0.23
N LEU A 20 5.01 17.35 0.73
CA LEU A 20 4.53 18.74 0.63
C LEU A 20 5.69 19.74 0.60
N LEU A 21 6.77 19.48 1.34
CA LEU A 21 8.00 20.29 1.27
C LEU A 21 8.62 20.23 -0.13
N GLY A 22 8.73 19.04 -0.73
CA GLY A 22 9.20 18.90 -2.10
C GLY A 22 8.30 19.60 -3.12
N ALA A 23 6.98 19.48 -2.99
CA ALA A 23 6.01 20.16 -3.87
C ALA A 23 6.07 21.68 -3.73
N THR A 24 6.37 22.17 -2.53
CA THR A 24 6.62 23.60 -2.27
C THR A 24 7.84 24.09 -3.03
N ILE A 25 8.95 23.34 -2.96
CA ILE A 25 10.16 23.67 -3.70
C ILE A 25 9.90 23.63 -5.20
N HIS A 26 9.27 22.57 -5.71
CA HIS A 26 8.96 22.45 -7.14
C HIS A 26 8.07 23.59 -7.64
N THR A 27 7.08 24.01 -6.85
CA THR A 27 6.14 25.06 -7.28
C THR A 27 6.76 26.45 -7.26
N PHE A 28 7.51 26.80 -6.20
CA PHE A 28 8.02 28.16 -6.03
C PHE A 28 9.47 28.35 -6.50
N ALA A 29 10.23 27.27 -6.65
CA ALA A 29 11.62 27.27 -7.08
C ALA A 29 11.93 26.00 -7.92
N PRO A 30 11.27 25.81 -9.09
CA PRO A 30 11.37 24.59 -9.90
C PRO A 30 12.81 24.24 -10.32
N ASP A 31 13.65 25.26 -10.53
CA ASP A 31 15.04 25.08 -10.95
C ASP A 31 16.00 24.73 -9.80
N THR A 32 15.50 24.56 -8.57
CA THR A 32 16.35 24.27 -7.38
C THR A 32 17.28 23.07 -7.61
N ALA A 33 16.77 22.01 -8.24
CA ALA A 33 17.56 20.82 -8.53
C ALA A 33 18.72 21.11 -9.47
N GLU A 34 18.46 21.82 -10.57
CA GLU A 34 19.45 22.16 -11.58
C GLU A 34 20.43 23.23 -11.10
N TYR A 35 19.93 24.22 -10.36
CA TYR A 35 20.72 25.30 -9.79
C TYR A 35 21.81 24.78 -8.83
N PHE A 36 21.46 23.89 -7.92
CA PHE A 36 22.43 23.34 -6.95
C PHE A 36 23.23 22.16 -7.49
N GLY A 37 22.68 21.37 -8.42
CA GLY A 37 23.36 20.19 -8.95
C GLY A 37 23.77 19.17 -7.85
N SER A 38 24.76 18.33 -8.17
CA SER A 38 25.45 17.44 -7.22
C SER A 38 24.50 16.62 -6.31
N PHE A 39 24.88 16.40 -5.04
CA PHE A 39 24.10 15.65 -4.06
C PHE A 39 22.70 16.23 -3.83
N THR A 40 22.54 17.56 -3.88
CA THR A 40 21.24 18.22 -3.72
C THR A 40 20.28 17.82 -4.83
N LYS A 41 20.72 17.89 -6.09
CA LYS A 41 19.97 17.38 -7.25
C LYS A 41 19.67 15.89 -7.08
N GLY A 42 20.67 15.12 -6.67
CA GLY A 42 20.52 13.68 -6.44
C GLY A 42 19.42 13.32 -5.45
N ILE A 43 19.27 14.08 -4.36
CA ILE A 43 18.17 13.88 -3.39
C ILE A 43 16.84 14.35 -3.98
N ILE A 44 16.82 15.52 -4.63
CA ILE A 44 15.59 16.11 -5.19
C ILE A 44 14.98 15.23 -6.29
N THR A 45 15.80 14.68 -7.19
CA THR A 45 15.33 13.86 -8.32
C THR A 45 15.45 12.35 -8.06
N GLY A 46 15.87 11.96 -6.86
CA GLY A 46 16.29 10.59 -6.52
C GLY A 46 15.18 9.60 -6.17
N ALA A 47 13.93 9.83 -6.56
CA ALA A 47 12.80 9.01 -6.11
C ALA A 47 12.98 7.51 -6.43
N VAL A 48 13.40 7.19 -7.67
CA VAL A 48 13.65 5.82 -8.14
C VAL A 48 14.77 5.11 -7.36
N PRO A 49 16.01 5.66 -7.27
CA PRO A 49 17.07 4.99 -6.52
C PRO A 49 16.77 4.85 -5.03
N ILE A 50 16.14 5.85 -4.40
CA ILE A 50 15.74 5.74 -2.98
C ILE A 50 14.72 4.61 -2.80
N LEU A 51 13.74 4.48 -3.70
CA LEU A 51 12.78 3.39 -3.64
C LEU A 51 13.45 2.03 -3.90
N GLY A 52 14.41 1.93 -4.81
CA GLY A 52 15.19 0.71 -5.03
C GLY A 52 15.91 0.24 -3.76
N VAL A 53 16.55 1.17 -3.04
CA VAL A 53 17.18 0.87 -1.74
C VAL A 53 16.13 0.49 -0.69
N TRP A 54 15.00 1.19 -0.65
CA TRP A 54 13.90 0.86 0.24
C TRP A 54 13.36 -0.56 -0.01
N THR A 55 13.15 -0.94 -1.26
CA THR A 55 12.70 -2.27 -1.69
C THR A 55 13.70 -3.36 -1.28
N PHE A 56 14.99 -3.09 -1.41
CA PHE A 56 16.04 -3.97 -0.91
C PHE A 56 15.96 -4.15 0.61
N CYS A 57 15.88 -3.05 1.36
CA CYS A 57 15.78 -3.10 2.83
C CYS A 57 14.50 -3.82 3.30
N LEU A 58 13.39 -3.65 2.57
CA LEU A 58 12.15 -4.39 2.81
C LEU A 58 12.36 -5.88 2.60
N GLY A 59 12.95 -6.29 1.48
CA GLY A 59 13.30 -7.68 1.21
C GLY A 59 14.15 -8.28 2.35
N ALA A 60 15.20 -7.56 2.76
CA ALA A 60 16.11 -7.99 3.83
C ALA A 60 15.41 -8.18 5.19
N SER A 61 14.31 -7.47 5.44
CA SER A 61 13.56 -7.57 6.69
C SER A 61 12.72 -8.85 6.83
N ILE A 62 12.46 -9.58 5.73
CA ILE A 62 11.58 -10.75 5.74
C ILE A 62 12.37 -12.01 6.12
N ASN A 63 11.82 -12.78 7.04
CA ASN A 63 12.39 -14.04 7.51
C ASN A 63 11.73 -15.25 6.82
N VAL A 64 12.51 -16.11 6.16
CA VAL A 64 12.06 -17.36 5.50
C VAL A 64 11.42 -18.35 6.48
N ARG A 65 11.72 -18.24 7.77
CA ARG A 65 11.17 -19.07 8.84
C ARG A 65 9.83 -18.56 9.37
N ALA A 66 9.16 -17.65 8.66
CA ALA A 66 7.79 -17.27 8.98
C ALA A 66 6.90 -18.53 9.08
N THR A 67 6.07 -18.60 10.12
CA THR A 67 5.24 -19.78 10.33
C THR A 67 4.19 -19.90 9.21
N GLY A 68 3.78 -21.12 8.87
CA GLY A 68 2.73 -21.34 7.86
C GLY A 68 1.43 -20.59 8.18
N THR A 69 1.15 -20.35 9.47
CA THR A 69 0.01 -19.53 9.92
C THR A 69 0.16 -18.06 9.51
N VAL A 70 1.36 -17.47 9.67
CA VAL A 70 1.64 -16.09 9.25
C VAL A 70 1.52 -15.96 7.73
N VAL A 71 2.08 -16.91 6.98
CA VAL A 71 1.98 -16.94 5.51
C VAL A 71 0.52 -17.04 5.06
N ARG A 72 -0.27 -17.94 5.66
CA ARG A 72 -1.71 -18.07 5.34
C ARG A 72 -2.45 -16.76 5.62
N LYS A 73 -2.20 -16.13 6.76
CA LYS A 73 -2.88 -14.89 7.16
C LYS A 73 -2.54 -13.73 6.23
N ALA A 74 -1.26 -13.54 5.92
CA ALA A 74 -0.81 -12.56 4.94
C ALA A 74 -1.41 -12.85 3.56
N GLY A 75 -1.23 -14.07 3.05
CA GLY A 75 -1.66 -14.45 1.70
C GLY A 75 -3.17 -14.35 1.48
N ALA A 76 -3.98 -14.67 2.49
CA ALA A 76 -5.44 -14.52 2.41
C ALA A 76 -5.86 -13.06 2.19
N VAL A 77 -5.26 -12.14 2.96
CA VAL A 77 -5.58 -10.71 2.91
C VAL A 77 -4.99 -10.08 1.66
N ILE A 78 -3.75 -10.42 1.33
CA ILE A 78 -3.06 -9.96 0.12
C ILE A 78 -3.82 -10.39 -1.13
N GLY A 79 -4.13 -11.68 -1.22
CA GLY A 79 -4.86 -12.24 -2.36
C GLY A 79 -6.22 -11.58 -2.55
N ALA A 80 -6.96 -11.32 -1.46
CA ALA A 80 -8.23 -10.61 -1.54
C ALA A 80 -8.06 -9.16 -2.02
N LYS A 81 -7.04 -8.45 -1.53
CA LYS A 81 -6.74 -7.07 -1.93
C LYS A 81 -6.40 -6.98 -3.42
N LEU A 82 -5.46 -7.80 -3.88
CA LEU A 82 -5.05 -7.88 -5.28
C LEU A 82 -6.20 -8.31 -6.19
N LEU A 83 -7.05 -9.24 -5.74
CA LEU A 83 -8.22 -9.67 -6.51
C LEU A 83 -9.20 -8.52 -6.74
N VAL A 84 -9.46 -7.68 -5.73
CA VAL A 84 -10.33 -6.50 -5.88
C VAL A 84 -9.75 -5.54 -6.91
N ALA A 85 -8.46 -5.21 -6.78
CA ALA A 85 -7.78 -4.33 -7.74
C ALA A 85 -7.80 -4.90 -9.16
N TRP A 86 -7.63 -6.22 -9.32
CA TRP A 86 -7.70 -6.90 -10.61
C TRP A 86 -9.10 -6.89 -11.22
N ILE A 87 -10.15 -7.13 -10.43
CA ILE A 87 -11.55 -7.01 -10.89
C ILE A 87 -11.84 -5.58 -11.35
N LEU A 88 -11.39 -4.58 -10.60
CA LEU A 88 -11.53 -3.18 -11.00
C LEU A 88 -10.76 -2.88 -12.29
N ALA A 89 -9.55 -3.42 -12.46
CA ALA A 89 -8.78 -3.29 -13.70
C ALA A 89 -9.49 -3.92 -14.90
N LEU A 90 -10.11 -5.10 -14.75
CA LEU A 90 -10.87 -5.74 -15.82
C LEU A 90 -12.10 -4.93 -16.22
N ILE A 91 -12.88 -4.48 -15.23
CA ILE A 91 -14.09 -3.69 -15.46
C ILE A 91 -13.71 -2.39 -16.16
N LEU A 92 -12.79 -1.62 -15.59
CA LEU A 92 -12.39 -0.32 -16.15
C LEU A 92 -11.65 -0.47 -17.47
N GLY A 93 -10.82 -1.50 -17.65
CA GLY A 93 -10.09 -1.76 -18.90
C GLY A 93 -11.01 -2.03 -20.09
N SER A 94 -12.25 -2.51 -19.83
CA SER A 94 -13.28 -2.65 -20.86
C SER A 94 -14.06 -1.36 -21.16
N LEU A 95 -13.92 -0.34 -20.33
CA LEU A 95 -14.71 0.90 -20.38
C LEU A 95 -13.91 2.14 -20.76
N MET A 96 -12.58 2.15 -20.54
CA MET A 96 -11.72 3.30 -20.76
C MET A 96 -10.31 2.91 -21.21
N GLN A 97 -9.66 3.82 -21.95
CA GLN A 97 -8.26 3.66 -22.36
C GLN A 97 -7.29 3.99 -21.20
N PRO A 98 -6.04 3.48 -21.24
CA PRO A 98 -5.05 3.69 -20.17
C PRO A 98 -4.73 5.15 -19.83
N ASN A 99 -4.80 6.04 -20.83
CA ASN A 99 -4.53 7.47 -20.74
C ASN A 99 -5.79 8.31 -20.45
N GLU A 100 -6.96 7.67 -20.38
CA GLU A 100 -8.21 8.37 -20.09
C GLU A 100 -8.46 8.48 -18.58
N MET A 101 -9.40 9.35 -18.25
CA MET A 101 -9.94 9.51 -16.90
C MET A 101 -11.46 9.38 -16.96
N LEU A 102 -12.05 8.89 -15.89
CA LEU A 102 -13.50 8.85 -15.76
C LEU A 102 -14.08 10.27 -15.86
N SER A 103 -15.17 10.38 -16.62
CA SER A 103 -15.94 11.63 -16.79
C SER A 103 -17.16 11.71 -15.87
N MET A 104 -17.46 10.65 -15.13
CA MET A 104 -18.62 10.62 -14.22
C MET A 104 -18.45 11.65 -13.09
N PRO A 105 -19.47 12.46 -12.75
CA PRO A 105 -19.30 13.59 -11.82
C PRO A 105 -18.67 13.24 -10.47
N LEU A 106 -18.99 12.07 -9.92
CA LEU A 106 -18.46 11.64 -8.62
C LEU A 106 -17.01 11.11 -8.68
N PHE A 107 -16.60 10.56 -9.83
CA PHE A 107 -15.29 9.93 -10.02
C PHE A 107 -14.47 10.66 -11.08
N ALA A 108 -14.81 11.93 -11.35
CA ALA A 108 -14.15 12.72 -12.37
C ALA A 108 -12.65 12.83 -12.08
N GLY A 109 -11.82 12.56 -13.07
CA GLY A 109 -10.36 12.62 -12.93
C GLY A 109 -9.70 11.34 -12.39
N PHE A 110 -10.46 10.27 -12.19
CA PHE A 110 -9.89 8.98 -11.78
C PHE A 110 -9.44 8.22 -13.03
N SER A 111 -8.13 7.95 -13.15
CA SER A 111 -7.62 7.04 -14.17
C SER A 111 -7.64 5.59 -13.68
N ILE A 112 -7.60 4.63 -14.62
CA ILE A 112 -7.46 3.21 -14.28
C ILE A 112 -6.20 2.96 -13.45
N LEU A 113 -5.10 3.67 -13.76
CA LEU A 113 -3.85 3.62 -13.00
C LEU A 113 -4.06 4.07 -11.54
N ALA A 114 -4.74 5.20 -11.34
CA ALA A 114 -4.97 5.73 -10.00
C ALA A 114 -5.81 4.77 -9.15
N ILE A 115 -6.85 4.18 -9.74
CA ILE A 115 -7.74 3.24 -9.05
C ILE A 115 -6.98 1.95 -8.71
N VAL A 116 -6.32 1.33 -9.67
CA VAL A 116 -5.61 0.06 -9.44
C VAL A 116 -4.55 0.21 -8.34
N VAL A 117 -3.70 1.23 -8.44
CA VAL A 117 -2.64 1.50 -7.46
C VAL A 117 -3.20 1.82 -6.07
N ALA A 118 -4.33 2.51 -6.00
CA ALA A 118 -4.95 2.83 -4.70
C ALA A 118 -5.50 1.57 -4.00
N PHE A 119 -5.95 0.59 -4.79
CA PHE A 119 -6.59 -0.64 -4.32
C PHE A 119 -5.63 -1.81 -4.11
N ASP A 120 -4.49 -1.88 -4.79
CA ASP A 120 -3.61 -3.08 -4.75
C ASP A 120 -2.57 -3.08 -3.62
N MET A 121 -2.39 -1.95 -2.91
CA MET A 121 -1.42 -1.85 -1.82
C MET A 121 -2.05 -1.63 -0.46
N THR A 122 -1.48 -2.29 0.54
CA THR A 122 -1.83 -2.10 1.95
C THR A 122 -0.75 -1.37 2.74
N ASN A 123 -1.13 -0.45 3.63
CA ASN A 123 -0.17 0.13 4.56
C ASN A 123 0.24 -0.90 5.64
N ALA A 124 1.33 -1.62 5.39
CA ALA A 124 1.86 -2.66 6.26
C ALA A 124 2.16 -2.18 7.70
N GLY A 125 2.64 -0.95 7.86
CA GLY A 125 2.94 -0.37 9.17
C GLY A 125 1.66 -0.11 9.98
N LEU A 126 0.65 0.47 9.34
CA LEU A 126 -0.66 0.70 9.94
C LEU A 126 -1.35 -0.63 10.29
N TYR A 127 -1.33 -1.57 9.36
CA TYR A 127 -1.83 -2.92 9.56
C TYR A 127 -1.19 -3.58 10.79
N SER A 128 0.14 -3.58 10.87
CA SER A 128 0.88 -4.20 11.98
C SER A 128 0.55 -3.54 13.31
N SER A 129 0.45 -2.21 13.34
CA SER A 129 0.10 -1.46 14.54
C SER A 129 -1.30 -1.81 15.05
N LEU A 130 -2.29 -1.88 14.14
CA LEU A 130 -3.67 -2.16 14.51
C LEU A 130 -3.87 -3.62 14.91
N THR A 131 -3.25 -4.56 14.20
CA THR A 131 -3.32 -5.99 14.54
C THR A 131 -2.52 -6.34 15.79
N SER A 132 -1.47 -5.57 16.12
CA SER A 132 -0.82 -5.69 17.44
C SER A 132 -1.73 -5.26 18.60
N GLN A 133 -2.64 -4.32 18.35
CA GLN A 133 -3.57 -3.82 19.37
C GLN A 133 -4.87 -4.63 19.46
N TYR A 134 -5.42 -5.04 18.32
CA TYR A 134 -6.77 -5.59 18.21
C TYR A 134 -6.81 -7.01 17.62
N GLY A 135 -5.69 -7.53 17.14
CA GLY A 135 -5.57 -8.84 16.51
C GLY A 135 -4.63 -9.79 17.27
N THR A 136 -4.12 -10.77 16.55
CA THR A 136 -3.21 -11.81 17.06
C THR A 136 -1.75 -11.50 16.76
N LYS A 137 -0.82 -12.18 17.45
CA LYS A 137 0.63 -12.02 17.21
C LYS A 137 1.00 -12.42 15.78
N GLU A 138 0.36 -13.46 15.23
CA GLU A 138 0.57 -13.92 13.88
C GLU A 138 0.05 -12.92 12.84
N GLU A 139 -1.06 -12.21 13.13
CA GLU A 139 -1.55 -11.12 12.29
C GLU A 139 -0.60 -9.94 12.33
N ALA A 140 -0.12 -9.52 13.51
CA ALA A 140 0.88 -8.46 13.59
C ALA A 140 2.17 -8.81 12.81
N ALA A 141 2.63 -10.06 12.91
CA ALA A 141 3.81 -10.54 12.18
C ALA A 141 3.59 -10.62 10.66
N ALA A 142 2.35 -10.82 10.21
CA ALA A 142 2.01 -10.86 8.78
C ALA A 142 2.27 -9.52 8.06
N GLY A 143 2.38 -8.41 8.80
CA GLY A 143 2.66 -7.10 8.23
C GLY A 143 3.95 -7.02 7.40
N ALA A 144 4.99 -7.77 7.76
CA ALA A 144 6.23 -7.83 6.98
C ALA A 144 5.99 -8.44 5.58
N LEU A 145 5.12 -9.45 5.47
CA LEU A 145 4.75 -10.07 4.21
C LEU A 145 3.78 -9.20 3.40
N ILE A 146 2.87 -8.48 4.07
CA ILE A 146 1.97 -7.52 3.41
C ILE A 146 2.76 -6.40 2.74
N GLY A 147 3.91 -6.03 3.30
CA GLY A 147 4.82 -5.07 2.67
C GLY A 147 5.23 -5.45 1.24
N ILE A 148 5.19 -6.74 0.86
CA ILE A 148 5.56 -7.21 -0.48
C ILE A 148 4.66 -6.59 -1.58
N GLU A 149 3.41 -6.24 -1.26
CA GLU A 149 2.50 -5.54 -2.20
C GLU A 149 3.00 -4.15 -2.59
N SER A 150 3.90 -3.57 -1.81
CA SER A 150 4.32 -2.20 -1.97
C SER A 150 5.37 -2.06 -3.08
N GLY A 151 5.01 -1.30 -4.12
CA GLY A 151 5.84 -1.04 -5.28
C GLY A 151 5.15 -1.44 -6.60
N PRO A 152 5.74 -1.12 -7.76
CA PRO A 152 5.03 -1.23 -9.04
C PRO A 152 4.73 -2.66 -9.50
N LEU A 153 5.31 -3.70 -8.90
CA LEU A 153 5.21 -5.07 -9.39
C LEU A 153 3.77 -5.55 -9.53
N PHE A 154 2.98 -5.51 -8.45
CA PHE A 154 1.63 -6.04 -8.50
C PHE A 154 0.71 -5.19 -9.38
N THR A 155 0.91 -3.87 -9.38
CA THR A 155 0.23 -2.98 -10.32
C THR A 155 0.51 -3.39 -11.77
N MET A 156 1.78 -3.65 -12.12
CA MET A 156 2.15 -4.10 -13.48
C MET A 156 1.53 -5.46 -13.81
N LEU A 157 1.52 -6.39 -12.86
CA LEU A 157 0.90 -7.71 -13.06
C LEU A 157 -0.63 -7.59 -13.25
N ILE A 158 -1.28 -6.73 -12.47
CA ILE A 158 -2.72 -6.49 -12.56
C ILE A 158 -3.07 -5.83 -13.89
N LEU A 159 -2.45 -4.69 -14.23
CA LEU A 159 -2.69 -4.00 -15.49
C LEU A 159 -2.32 -4.87 -16.69
N GLY A 160 -1.25 -5.65 -16.58
CA GLY A 160 -0.79 -6.60 -17.59
C GLY A 160 -1.80 -7.71 -17.86
N SER A 161 -2.18 -8.43 -16.80
CA SER A 161 -3.12 -9.55 -16.88
C SER A 161 -4.54 -9.13 -17.21
N ALA A 162 -4.95 -7.90 -16.86
CA ALA A 162 -6.24 -7.34 -17.25
C ALA A 162 -6.28 -6.82 -18.70
N GLY A 163 -5.15 -6.88 -19.43
CA GLY A 163 -5.06 -6.44 -20.82
C GLY A 163 -5.00 -4.92 -20.99
N VAL A 164 -4.80 -4.16 -19.91
CA VAL A 164 -4.75 -2.68 -19.90
C VAL A 164 -3.41 -2.18 -20.43
N ALA A 165 -2.32 -2.89 -20.14
CA ALA A 165 -0.97 -2.52 -20.56
C ALA A 165 -0.14 -3.76 -20.87
N SER A 166 0.93 -3.61 -21.64
CA SER A 166 1.95 -4.63 -21.80
C SER A 166 3.27 -4.13 -21.21
N PHE A 167 3.94 -4.99 -20.45
CA PHE A 167 5.21 -4.65 -19.81
C PHE A 167 6.30 -5.58 -20.32
N HIS A 168 7.47 -5.02 -20.59
CA HIS A 168 8.63 -5.82 -20.95
C HIS A 168 9.02 -6.72 -19.76
N PRO A 169 9.29 -8.03 -19.96
CA PRO A 169 9.68 -8.92 -18.86
C PRO A 169 10.89 -8.42 -18.06
N ALA A 170 11.82 -7.76 -18.74
CA ALA A 170 12.98 -7.11 -18.09
C ALA A 170 12.58 -6.03 -17.07
N ALA A 171 11.50 -5.28 -17.32
CA ALA A 171 11.00 -4.27 -16.37
C ALA A 171 10.41 -4.93 -15.11
N LEU A 172 9.65 -6.03 -15.27
CA LEU A 172 9.14 -6.81 -14.14
C LEU A 172 10.27 -7.39 -13.29
N VAL A 173 11.29 -7.96 -13.94
CA VAL A 173 12.49 -8.46 -13.26
C VAL A 173 13.23 -7.32 -12.55
N GLY A 174 13.38 -6.16 -13.19
CA GLY A 174 14.05 -4.99 -12.62
C GLY A 174 13.42 -4.50 -11.32
N VAL A 175 12.09 -4.55 -11.20
CA VAL A 175 11.37 -4.18 -9.97
C VAL A 175 11.60 -5.21 -8.85
N VAL A 176 11.71 -6.49 -9.20
CA VAL A 176 11.81 -7.61 -8.26
C VAL A 176 13.24 -7.84 -7.75
N LEU A 177 14.25 -7.56 -8.58
CA LEU A 177 15.66 -7.88 -8.26
C LEU A 177 16.14 -7.26 -6.94
N PRO A 178 15.95 -5.95 -6.65
CA PRO A 178 16.38 -5.36 -5.38
C PRO A 178 15.76 -6.08 -4.18
N PHE A 179 14.46 -6.42 -4.27
CA PHE A 179 13.75 -7.16 -3.22
C PHE A 179 14.38 -8.55 -3.02
N LEU A 180 14.64 -9.29 -4.10
CA LEU A 180 15.23 -10.63 -4.01
C LEU A 180 16.65 -10.62 -3.45
N PHE A 181 17.47 -9.64 -3.83
CA PHE A 181 18.81 -9.51 -3.26
C PHE A 181 18.78 -9.17 -1.77
N GLY A 182 17.90 -8.25 -1.37
CA GLY A 182 17.67 -7.94 0.03
C GLY A 182 17.21 -9.18 0.80
N PHE A 183 16.18 -9.85 0.29
CA PHE A 183 15.62 -11.07 0.87
C PHE A 183 16.66 -12.17 1.02
N LEU A 184 17.46 -12.42 -0.01
CA LEU A 184 18.55 -13.38 0.05
C LEU A 184 19.54 -12.99 1.16
N LEU A 185 20.02 -11.75 1.16
CA LEU A 185 21.01 -11.28 2.14
C LEU A 185 20.51 -11.37 3.59
N GLY A 186 19.28 -10.91 3.85
CA GLY A 186 18.69 -10.93 5.19
C GLY A 186 18.40 -12.33 5.73
N ASN A 187 18.33 -13.33 4.84
CA ASN A 187 18.18 -14.74 5.23
C ASN A 187 19.51 -15.51 5.25
N LEU A 188 20.56 -14.99 4.60
CA LEU A 188 21.93 -15.51 4.72
C LEU A 188 22.60 -15.01 6.01
N ASP A 189 22.33 -13.78 6.44
CA ASP A 189 22.92 -13.18 7.64
C ASP A 189 21.89 -12.37 8.44
N GLU A 190 21.58 -12.87 9.64
CA GLU A 190 20.65 -12.23 10.58
C GLU A 190 21.14 -10.84 11.05
N LYS A 191 22.46 -10.62 11.19
CA LYS A 191 23.00 -9.30 11.56
C LYS A 191 22.79 -8.29 10.43
N MET A 192 22.90 -8.74 9.18
CA MET A 192 22.62 -7.89 8.02
C MET A 192 21.13 -7.57 7.92
N ARG A 193 20.25 -8.54 8.22
CA ARG A 193 18.82 -8.25 8.38
C ARG A 193 18.56 -7.20 9.44
N ASP A 194 19.11 -7.35 10.63
CA ASP A 194 18.90 -6.41 11.74
C ASP A 194 19.45 -5.01 11.41
N PHE A 195 20.52 -4.93 10.62
CA PHE A 195 21.07 -3.68 10.11
C PHE A 195 20.14 -3.00 9.07
N PHE A 196 19.60 -3.75 8.11
CA PHE A 196 18.78 -3.18 7.02
C PHE A 196 17.31 -2.99 7.36
N ALA A 197 16.73 -3.81 8.24
CA ALA A 197 15.29 -3.74 8.56
C ALA A 197 14.83 -2.36 9.07
N PRO A 198 15.60 -1.64 9.92
CA PRO A 198 15.24 -0.27 10.32
C PRO A 198 15.33 0.74 9.16
N ALA A 199 16.24 0.53 8.21
CA ALA A 199 16.54 1.48 7.13
C ALA A 199 15.33 1.69 6.19
N ALA A 200 14.50 0.67 5.99
CA ALA A 200 13.26 0.81 5.21
C ALA A 200 12.37 1.96 5.74
N LYS A 201 12.27 2.15 7.06
CA LYS A 201 11.50 3.27 7.64
C LYS A 201 12.20 4.62 7.48
N VAL A 202 13.53 4.62 7.51
CA VAL A 202 14.36 5.83 7.38
C VAL A 202 14.30 6.39 5.96
N MET A 203 14.16 5.55 4.93
CA MET A 203 14.10 6.00 3.53
C MET A 203 12.78 6.73 3.16
N ILE A 204 11.69 6.45 3.87
CA ILE A 204 10.35 7.02 3.59
C ILE A 204 10.35 8.55 3.45
N PRO A 205 10.92 9.35 4.37
CA PRO A 205 10.92 10.81 4.24
C PRO A 205 11.73 11.32 3.05
N PHE A 206 12.86 10.69 2.71
CA PHE A 206 13.68 11.08 1.56
C PHE A 206 12.96 10.81 0.25
N PHE A 207 12.31 9.65 0.18
CA PHE A 207 11.47 9.29 -0.94
C PHE A 207 10.28 10.24 -1.10
N GLY A 208 9.56 10.53 0.00
CA GLY A 208 8.47 11.51 0.00
C GLY A 208 8.92 12.87 -0.54
N PHE A 209 10.07 13.37 -0.07
CA PHE A 209 10.65 14.62 -0.55
C PHE A 209 10.99 14.60 -2.05
N ALA A 210 11.65 13.55 -2.53
CA ALA A 210 12.01 13.42 -3.94
C ALA A 210 10.78 13.39 -4.85
N LEU A 211 9.72 12.67 -4.45
CA LEU A 211 8.44 12.66 -5.16
C LEU A 211 7.73 14.01 -5.13
N GLY A 212 7.77 14.69 -3.99
CA GLY A 212 7.20 16.02 -3.87
C GLY A 212 7.76 16.97 -4.93
N ASN A 213 9.05 16.83 -5.25
CA ASN A 213 9.71 17.67 -6.24
C ASN A 213 9.33 17.36 -7.71
N SER A 214 8.41 16.42 -7.96
CA SER A 214 7.82 16.18 -9.28
C SER A 214 6.34 16.59 -9.36
N ILE A 215 5.81 17.33 -8.37
CA ILE A 215 4.38 17.63 -8.21
C ILE A 215 4.16 19.15 -8.08
N ASN A 216 3.13 19.66 -8.76
CA ASN A 216 2.70 21.07 -8.70
C ASN A 216 1.47 21.26 -7.78
N PHE A 217 1.44 22.34 -6.99
CA PHE A 217 0.31 22.66 -6.11
C PHE A 217 -1.04 22.85 -6.82
N SER A 218 -1.06 23.32 -8.07
CA SER A 218 -2.30 23.48 -8.83
C SER A 218 -3.09 22.16 -8.91
N LEU A 219 -2.37 21.06 -9.08
CA LEU A 219 -2.97 19.73 -9.15
C LEU A 219 -3.51 19.25 -7.78
N ILE A 220 -3.01 19.76 -6.66
CA ILE A 220 -3.52 19.42 -5.32
C ILE A 220 -4.92 20.00 -5.09
N LEU A 221 -5.17 21.23 -5.56
CA LEU A 221 -6.49 21.86 -5.46
C LEU A 221 -7.53 21.12 -6.30
N GLU A 222 -7.14 20.64 -7.48
CA GLU A 222 -8.01 19.92 -8.40
C GLU A 222 -8.32 18.49 -7.93
N THR A 223 -7.36 17.83 -7.27
CA THR A 223 -7.47 16.41 -6.90
C THR A 223 -7.84 16.17 -5.43
N GLY A 224 -7.95 17.21 -4.60
CA GLY A 224 -8.22 17.07 -3.17
C GLY A 224 -9.55 16.36 -2.85
N LEU A 225 -10.68 16.86 -3.36
CA LEU A 225 -11.99 16.23 -3.15
C LEU A 225 -12.08 14.84 -3.83
N PRO A 226 -11.70 14.69 -5.12
CA PRO A 226 -11.53 13.38 -5.75
C PRO A 226 -10.72 12.39 -4.89
N GLY A 227 -9.63 12.83 -4.28
CA GLY A 227 -8.74 11.99 -3.47
C GLY A 227 -9.38 11.55 -2.16
N ILE A 228 -10.23 12.39 -1.56
CA ILE A 228 -11.04 12.01 -0.40
C ILE A 228 -12.03 10.92 -0.78
N ILE A 229 -12.73 11.09 -1.91
CA ILE A 229 -13.68 10.10 -2.43
C ILE A 229 -12.94 8.78 -2.65
N LEU A 230 -11.79 8.79 -3.33
CA LEU A 230 -10.99 7.59 -3.55
C LEU A 230 -10.58 6.94 -2.22
N GLY A 231 -10.10 7.71 -1.25
CA GLY A 231 -9.74 7.22 0.10
C GLY A 231 -10.88 6.51 0.80
N VAL A 232 -12.06 7.12 0.84
CA VAL A 232 -13.26 6.53 1.43
C VAL A 232 -13.64 5.25 0.67
N THR A 233 -13.69 5.31 -0.66
CA THR A 233 -14.07 4.19 -1.51
C THR A 233 -13.12 3.01 -1.36
N VAL A 234 -11.80 3.23 -1.36
CA VAL A 234 -10.81 2.16 -1.16
C VAL A 234 -11.04 1.46 0.16
N VAL A 235 -11.21 2.20 1.26
CA VAL A 235 -11.39 1.60 2.58
C VAL A 235 -12.67 0.76 2.64
N LEU A 236 -13.79 1.33 2.21
CA LEU A 236 -15.09 0.65 2.30
C LEU A 236 -15.17 -0.56 1.37
N VAL A 237 -14.77 -0.40 0.11
CA VAL A 237 -14.80 -1.49 -0.86
C VAL A 237 -13.79 -2.58 -0.48
N SER A 238 -12.55 -2.22 -0.13
CA SER A 238 -11.56 -3.21 0.33
C SER A 238 -12.11 -4.00 1.53
N ALA A 239 -12.67 -3.33 2.54
CA ALA A 239 -13.16 -4.00 3.74
C ALA A 239 -14.23 -5.06 3.44
N ILE A 240 -15.10 -4.85 2.44
CA ILE A 240 -16.12 -5.81 2.01
C ILE A 240 -15.51 -7.16 1.62
N PHE A 241 -14.34 -7.16 0.99
CA PHE A 241 -13.67 -8.39 0.54
C PHE A 241 -12.64 -8.90 1.56
N LEU A 242 -11.94 -7.98 2.22
CA LEU A 242 -10.87 -8.33 3.15
C LEU A 242 -11.39 -8.87 4.49
N ILE A 243 -12.55 -8.39 4.99
CA ILE A 243 -13.16 -8.94 6.21
C ILE A 243 -13.51 -10.43 6.03
N PRO A 244 -14.26 -10.84 4.99
CA PRO A 244 -14.52 -12.25 4.73
C PRO A 244 -13.24 -13.04 4.47
N ALA A 245 -12.25 -12.51 3.76
CA ALA A 245 -10.99 -13.21 3.53
C ALA A 245 -10.24 -13.48 4.85
N ASP A 246 -10.18 -12.48 5.73
CA ASP A 246 -9.60 -12.62 7.06
C ASP A 246 -10.36 -13.67 7.88
N ILE A 247 -11.69 -13.58 7.91
CA ILE A 247 -12.51 -14.56 8.62
C ILE A 247 -12.32 -15.94 7.98
N PHE A 248 -12.76 -16.18 6.77
CA PHE A 248 -12.88 -17.55 6.24
C PHE A 248 -11.54 -18.18 5.82
N LEU A 249 -10.58 -17.41 5.30
CA LEU A 249 -9.33 -17.95 4.77
C LEU A 249 -8.17 -17.81 5.78
N ALA A 250 -7.99 -16.62 6.35
CA ALA A 250 -6.91 -16.37 7.32
C ALA A 250 -7.20 -17.02 8.69
N LYS A 251 -8.46 -17.37 8.93
CA LYS A 251 -8.99 -17.78 10.24
C LYS A 251 -8.80 -16.69 11.31
N GLY A 252 -8.94 -15.41 10.97
CA GLY A 252 -9.05 -14.30 11.93
C GLY A 252 -10.51 -13.98 12.30
N ASN A 253 -10.72 -12.82 12.92
CA ASN A 253 -12.03 -12.33 13.37
C ASN A 253 -12.52 -11.10 12.58
N GLY A 254 -11.91 -10.81 11.42
CA GLY A 254 -12.24 -9.70 10.54
C GLY A 254 -11.45 -8.42 10.83
N THR A 255 -10.83 -8.32 12.01
CA THR A 255 -10.05 -7.15 12.42
C THR A 255 -8.84 -6.92 11.51
N ALA A 256 -8.12 -7.98 11.14
CA ALA A 256 -6.97 -7.87 10.24
C ALA A 256 -7.42 -7.51 8.83
N GLY A 257 -8.59 -7.98 8.40
CA GLY A 257 -9.22 -7.58 7.13
C GLY A 257 -9.46 -6.07 7.04
N ILE A 258 -10.01 -5.45 8.08
CA ILE A 258 -10.20 -3.98 8.11
C ILE A 258 -8.85 -3.27 8.20
N ALA A 259 -7.94 -3.74 9.04
CA ALA A 259 -6.62 -3.13 9.18
C ALA A 259 -5.85 -3.07 7.85
N ALA A 260 -6.12 -4.03 6.95
CA ALA A 260 -5.52 -4.09 5.62
C ALA A 260 -6.31 -3.35 4.53
N SER A 261 -7.44 -2.71 4.85
CA SER A 261 -8.23 -1.94 3.88
C SER A 261 -7.62 -0.58 3.49
N SER A 262 -6.46 -0.22 4.05
CA SER A 262 -5.75 1.04 3.76
C SER A 262 -5.00 1.04 2.42
N THR A 263 -4.54 2.21 1.99
CA THR A 263 -3.58 2.38 0.89
C THR A 263 -2.18 2.65 1.43
N ALA A 264 -1.17 1.99 0.88
CA ALA A 264 0.22 2.17 1.30
C ALA A 264 0.76 3.56 0.93
N GLY A 265 1.63 4.13 1.77
CA GLY A 265 2.30 5.40 1.42
C GLY A 265 3.06 5.30 0.10
N SER A 266 3.80 4.21 -0.11
CA SER A 266 4.54 3.92 -1.35
C SER A 266 3.67 3.98 -2.61
N ALA A 267 2.36 3.75 -2.50
CA ALA A 267 1.42 3.78 -3.62
C ALA A 267 1.41 5.15 -4.32
N ALA A 268 1.68 6.25 -3.61
CA ALA A 268 1.71 7.57 -4.23
C ALA A 268 2.80 7.72 -5.29
N ALA A 269 3.92 6.99 -5.20
CA ALA A 269 4.96 7.03 -6.23
C ALA A 269 4.68 6.14 -7.42
N THR A 270 3.92 5.07 -7.20
CA THR A 270 3.75 4.00 -8.18
C THR A 270 3.29 4.52 -9.55
N PRO A 271 2.37 5.49 -9.68
CA PRO A 271 1.96 5.98 -11.00
C PRO A 271 3.12 6.52 -11.83
N MET A 272 4.02 7.30 -11.21
CA MET A 272 5.19 7.84 -11.89
C MET A 272 6.18 6.75 -12.31
N LEU A 273 6.32 5.68 -11.51
CA LEU A 273 7.18 4.54 -11.84
C LEU A 273 6.60 3.72 -12.98
N ILE A 274 5.28 3.51 -12.97
CA ILE A 274 4.58 2.83 -14.06
C ILE A 274 4.75 3.63 -15.36
N ALA A 275 4.58 4.95 -15.34
CA ALA A 275 4.76 5.80 -16.51
C ALA A 275 6.16 5.69 -17.14
N GLN A 276 7.21 5.51 -16.33
CA GLN A 276 8.58 5.34 -16.84
C GLN A 276 8.79 4.04 -17.65
N VAL A 277 7.99 3.00 -17.37
CA VAL A 277 8.08 1.71 -18.07
C VAL A 277 6.90 1.44 -19.00
N ALA A 278 5.89 2.32 -18.98
CA ALA A 278 4.67 2.28 -19.78
C ALA A 278 4.21 3.72 -20.10
N PRO A 279 4.78 4.34 -21.17
CA PRO A 279 4.57 5.74 -21.50
C PRO A 279 3.11 6.15 -21.72
N GLN A 280 2.22 5.19 -22.05
CA GLN A 280 0.78 5.45 -22.18
C GLN A 280 0.13 6.00 -20.90
N PHE A 281 0.79 5.89 -19.74
CA PHE A 281 0.32 6.46 -18.49
C PHE A 281 0.92 7.82 -18.12
N GLU A 282 1.87 8.35 -18.91
CA GLU A 282 2.58 9.61 -18.59
C GLU A 282 1.62 10.78 -18.35
N ALA A 283 0.57 10.89 -19.17
CA ALA A 283 -0.40 11.98 -19.07
C ALA A 283 -1.23 11.94 -17.76
N VAL A 284 -1.48 10.74 -17.21
CA VAL A 284 -2.34 10.57 -16.03
C VAL A 284 -1.56 10.37 -14.74
N ALA A 285 -0.27 10.03 -14.81
CA ALA A 285 0.55 9.69 -13.65
C ALA A 285 0.72 10.82 -12.62
N PRO A 286 0.91 12.11 -13.01
CA PRO A 286 0.99 13.20 -12.05
C PRO A 286 -0.30 13.38 -11.25
N ALA A 287 -1.45 13.38 -11.92
CA ALA A 287 -2.75 13.51 -11.26
C ALA A 287 -3.07 12.29 -10.38
N ALA A 288 -2.78 11.07 -10.87
CA ALA A 288 -2.94 9.84 -10.10
C ALA A 288 -2.10 9.85 -8.81
N THR A 289 -0.86 10.31 -8.89
CA THR A 289 0.06 10.42 -7.75
C THR A 289 -0.54 11.23 -6.60
N ILE A 290 -1.17 12.36 -6.90
CA ILE A 290 -1.74 13.26 -5.89
C ILE A 290 -3.07 12.73 -5.36
N LEU A 291 -3.88 12.15 -6.24
CA LEU A 291 -5.12 11.47 -5.87
C LEU A 291 -4.85 10.36 -4.84
N ILE A 292 -3.81 9.55 -5.11
CA ILE A 292 -3.36 8.47 -4.22
C ILE A 292 -2.73 9.03 -2.95
N ALA A 293 -1.94 10.10 -3.00
CA ALA A 293 -1.38 10.73 -1.80
C ALA A 293 -2.50 11.17 -0.83
N THR A 294 -3.59 11.73 -1.34
CA THR A 294 -4.77 12.08 -0.53
C THR A 294 -5.47 10.83 -0.01
N CYS A 295 -5.64 9.80 -0.85
CA CYS A 295 -6.20 8.50 -0.47
C CYS A 295 -5.43 7.85 0.70
N VAL A 296 -4.10 7.92 0.71
CA VAL A 296 -3.25 7.43 1.79
C VAL A 296 -3.58 8.11 3.12
N VAL A 297 -3.72 9.44 3.14
CA VAL A 297 -4.03 10.19 4.37
C VAL A 297 -5.41 9.81 4.89
N ILE A 298 -6.40 9.81 4.00
CA ILE A 298 -7.80 9.53 4.36
C ILE A 298 -7.95 8.10 4.87
N SER A 299 -7.34 7.12 4.20
CA SER A 299 -7.36 5.73 4.66
C SER A 299 -6.60 5.55 5.98
N ALA A 300 -5.49 6.26 6.20
CA ALA A 300 -4.75 6.21 7.46
C ALA A 300 -5.52 6.77 8.66
N ILE A 301 -6.52 7.62 8.43
CA ILE A 301 -7.44 8.11 9.46
C ILE A 301 -8.61 7.15 9.66
N MET A 302 -9.26 6.73 8.56
CA MET A 302 -10.48 5.94 8.61
C MET A 302 -10.23 4.52 9.14
N VAL A 303 -9.15 3.86 8.71
CA VAL A 303 -8.90 2.45 9.02
C VAL A 303 -8.74 2.20 10.53
N PRO A 304 -7.96 3.00 11.30
CA PRO A 304 -7.92 2.87 12.76
C PRO A 304 -9.29 3.00 13.44
N ILE A 305 -10.10 3.96 13.01
CA ILE A 305 -11.43 4.22 13.57
C ILE A 305 -12.33 3.01 13.33
N LEU A 306 -12.41 2.55 12.08
CA LEU A 306 -13.24 1.41 11.70
C LEU A 306 -12.77 0.10 12.36
N THR A 307 -11.44 -0.11 12.43
CA THR A 307 -10.86 -1.29 13.09
C THR A 307 -11.22 -1.30 14.58
N SER A 308 -11.09 -0.18 15.28
CA SER A 308 -11.48 -0.05 16.69
C SER A 308 -12.98 -0.31 16.90
N ILE A 309 -13.85 0.24 16.04
CA ILE A 309 -15.29 0.01 16.11
C ILE A 309 -15.61 -1.48 15.90
N TRP A 310 -14.98 -2.12 14.92
CA TRP A 310 -15.16 -3.54 14.63
C TRP A 310 -14.72 -4.43 15.78
N ALA A 311 -13.50 -4.21 16.28
CA ALA A 311 -12.93 -4.96 17.39
C ALA A 311 -13.85 -4.92 18.62
N LYS A 312 -14.40 -3.75 18.95
CA LYS A 312 -15.29 -3.58 20.10
C LYS A 312 -16.68 -4.21 19.90
N LYS A 313 -17.27 -4.10 18.71
CA LYS A 313 -18.68 -4.46 18.49
C LYS A 313 -18.92 -5.83 17.85
N PHE A 314 -17.99 -6.33 17.05
CA PHE A 314 -18.23 -7.47 16.16
C PHE A 314 -17.22 -8.61 16.32
N ALA A 315 -15.94 -8.33 16.59
CA ALA A 315 -14.90 -9.36 16.66
C ALA A 315 -15.23 -10.51 17.64
N HIS A 316 -15.67 -10.17 18.86
CA HIS A 316 -16.06 -11.17 19.87
C HIS A 316 -17.21 -12.09 19.42
N LYS A 317 -18.12 -11.62 18.56
CA LYS A 317 -19.21 -12.44 18.02
C LYS A 317 -18.70 -13.49 17.04
N VAL A 318 -17.71 -13.11 16.22
CA VAL A 318 -17.05 -14.03 15.28
C VAL A 318 -16.26 -15.09 16.05
N ASP A 319 -15.56 -14.68 17.11
CA ASP A 319 -14.81 -15.60 17.98
C ASP A 319 -15.75 -16.59 18.68
N HIS A 320 -16.86 -16.12 19.23
CA HIS A 320 -17.87 -16.98 19.86
C HIS A 320 -18.51 -17.97 18.86
N PHE A 321 -18.86 -17.51 17.66
CA PHE A 321 -19.41 -18.37 16.61
C PHE A 321 -18.47 -19.53 16.25
N ARG A 322 -17.16 -19.26 16.20
CA ARG A 322 -16.15 -20.27 15.93
C ARG A 322 -15.95 -21.24 17.07
N ALA A 323 -15.89 -20.75 18.31
CA ALA A 323 -15.76 -21.60 19.48
C ALA A 323 -16.91 -22.61 19.53
N LYS A 324 -18.15 -22.18 19.24
CA LYS A 324 -19.31 -23.07 19.15
C LYS A 324 -19.17 -24.12 18.04
N LYS A 325 -18.65 -23.74 16.88
CA LYS A 325 -18.47 -24.67 15.75
C LYS A 325 -17.41 -25.73 16.03
N VAL A 326 -16.34 -25.40 16.77
CA VAL A 326 -15.32 -26.39 17.19
C VAL A 326 -15.94 -27.39 18.17
N LEU A 327 -16.67 -26.91 19.18
CA LEU A 327 -17.35 -27.79 20.16
C LEU A 327 -18.36 -28.76 19.51
N GLN A 328 -19.08 -28.34 18.47
CA GLN A 328 -20.02 -29.21 17.74
C GLN A 328 -19.33 -30.27 16.87
N VAL A 329 -18.07 -30.05 16.45
CA VAL A 329 -17.30 -31.02 15.66
C VAL A 329 -16.62 -32.05 16.57
N ASP A 330 -16.17 -31.62 17.76
CA ASP A 330 -15.47 -32.49 18.71
C ASP A 330 -16.42 -33.30 19.62
N CYS A 331 -17.68 -32.86 19.76
CA CYS A 331 -18.78 -33.61 20.37
C CYS A 331 -19.97 -33.62 19.40
N PRO A 332 -20.01 -34.51 18.39
CA PRO A 332 -21.25 -34.75 17.66
C PRO A 332 -22.29 -35.21 18.68
N GLU A 333 -23.43 -34.51 18.76
CA GLU A 333 -24.56 -34.95 19.57
C GLU A 333 -24.80 -36.44 19.29
N VAL A 334 -24.58 -37.28 20.31
CA VAL A 334 -24.96 -38.68 20.24
C VAL A 334 -26.47 -38.65 20.07
N SER A 335 -26.93 -38.95 18.85
CA SER A 335 -28.36 -39.05 18.57
C SER A 335 -28.90 -40.18 19.44
N GLU A 336 -29.56 -39.82 20.54
CA GLU A 336 -30.44 -40.74 21.25
C GLU A 336 -31.56 -41.11 20.29
N THR A 337 -31.48 -42.34 19.79
CA THR A 337 -32.51 -43.06 19.03
C THR A 337 -33.79 -43.18 19.83
#